data_AF-A0A3L7P9T0-F1
#
_entry.id   AF-A0A3L7P9T0-F1
#
_cell.length_a   1.000
_cell.length_b   1.000
_cell.length_c   1.000
_cell.angle_alpha   90.00
_cell.angle_beta   90.00
_cell.angle_gamma   90.00
#
_symmetry.space_group_name_H-M   'P 1'
#
loop_
_entity.id
_entity.type
_entity.pdbx_description
1 polymer ?
#
loop_
_entity_poly.entity_id
_entity_poly.type
_entity_poly.pdbx_seq_one_letter_code
_entity_poly.pdbx_strand_id
1 'polypeptide(L)'
;MLFSHPSHRLPLMLLLAAAWAGSAAADTLTSGWISLGSGTQTPYYIRTTAVPGPTVMIVGGVHGDEPGGAAAANQIRTWSITKGTLVVIPSAAPQALDAGTREIPLEGNLNRNFPGVGESITATTGSTATALWA
;
A
#
# COMPACT_ATOMS: atom_id res chain seq x y z
N MET A 1 79.72 7.86 33.71
CA MET A 1 79.10 7.33 32.47
C MET A 1 77.60 7.28 32.71
N LEU A 2 76.84 8.09 31.98
CA LEU A 2 75.38 8.15 32.00
C LEU A 2 74.80 6.90 31.31
N PHE A 3 73.74 6.31 31.85
CA PHE A 3 72.74 5.65 31.00
C PHE A 3 71.32 5.92 31.51
N SER A 4 70.60 6.66 30.66
CA SER A 4 69.19 7.02 30.72
C SER A 4 68.31 5.80 30.46
N HIS A 5 67.23 5.62 31.22
CA HIS A 5 66.15 4.69 30.88
C HIS A 5 65.12 5.43 30.00
N PRO A 6 64.80 4.98 28.78
CA PRO A 6 63.71 5.56 28.01
C PRO A 6 62.37 4.99 28.46
N SER A 7 61.44 5.90 28.72
CA SER A 7 60.03 5.65 29.00
C SER A 7 59.27 5.42 27.69
N HIS A 8 58.89 4.18 27.39
CA HIS A 8 57.98 3.88 26.29
C HIS A 8 56.54 3.84 26.79
N ARG A 9 55.85 4.98 26.67
CA ARG A 9 54.39 5.04 26.74
C ARG A 9 53.84 4.58 25.38
N LEU A 10 53.17 3.44 25.32
CA LEU A 10 52.35 3.10 24.15
C LEU A 10 51.18 4.11 24.07
N PRO A 11 50.93 4.76 22.92
CA PRO A 11 49.67 5.45 22.73
C PRO A 11 48.60 4.42 22.37
N LEU A 12 47.61 4.27 23.25
CA LEU A 12 46.37 3.54 22.96
C LEU A 12 45.57 4.35 21.94
N MET A 13 45.78 4.10 20.64
CA MET A 13 44.87 4.59 19.60
C MET A 13 43.58 3.77 19.64
N LEU A 14 42.57 4.29 20.34
CA LEU A 14 41.19 3.87 20.17
C LEU A 14 40.72 4.31 18.77
N LEU A 15 40.70 3.39 17.82
CA LEU A 15 39.96 3.52 16.57
C LEU A 15 38.46 3.34 16.89
N LEU A 16 37.75 4.44 17.15
CA LEU A 16 36.29 4.45 17.01
C LEU A 16 35.95 4.45 15.51
N ALA A 17 35.77 3.27 14.94
CA ALA A 17 35.07 3.12 13.67
C ALA A 17 33.58 3.39 13.92
N ALA A 18 33.15 4.64 13.76
CA ALA A 18 31.73 4.96 13.70
C ALA A 18 31.17 4.40 12.39
N ALA A 19 30.62 3.19 12.44
CA ALA A 19 29.80 2.65 11.36
C ALA A 19 28.53 3.51 11.27
N TRP A 20 28.54 4.49 10.38
CA TRP A 20 27.33 5.15 9.92
C TRP A 20 26.55 4.16 9.06
N ALA A 21 25.82 3.25 9.70
CA ALA A 21 24.74 2.55 9.05
C ALA A 21 23.66 3.60 8.78
N GLY A 22 23.66 4.16 7.56
CA GLY A 22 22.53 4.93 7.07
C GLY A 22 21.31 4.03 7.19
N SER A 23 20.41 4.33 8.15
CA SER A 23 19.15 3.63 8.27
C SER A 23 18.40 3.89 6.97
N ALA A 24 18.34 2.91 6.08
CA ALA A 24 17.40 2.97 4.97
C ALA A 24 16.03 3.10 5.64
N ALA A 25 15.41 4.28 5.50
CA ALA A 25 14.10 4.50 6.09
C ALA A 25 13.17 3.43 5.53
N ALA A 26 12.82 2.46 6.38
CA ALA A 26 12.01 1.32 5.99
C ALA A 26 10.67 1.83 5.47
N ASP A 27 10.20 1.28 4.37
CA ASP A 27 8.88 1.58 3.88
C ASP A 27 7.84 0.90 4.79
N THR A 28 6.79 1.64 5.14
CA THR A 28 5.73 1.15 6.02
C THR A 28 4.64 0.54 5.17
N LEU A 29 4.27 -0.71 5.44
CA LEU A 29 3.08 -1.36 4.87
C LEU A 29 1.98 -1.46 5.93
N THR A 30 0.88 -0.77 5.69
CA THR A 30 -0.35 -0.88 6.48
C THR A 30 -1.42 -1.57 5.64
N SER A 31 -2.26 -2.39 6.27
CA SER A 31 -3.40 -3.03 5.61
C SER A 31 -4.61 -3.09 6.52
N GLY A 32 -5.78 -3.16 5.92
CA GLY A 32 -7.05 -3.32 6.63
C GLY A 32 -8.14 -3.82 5.71
N TRP A 33 -9.38 -3.70 6.17
CA TRP A 33 -10.56 -4.16 5.45
C TRP A 33 -11.55 -3.00 5.29
N ILE A 34 -12.16 -2.90 4.10
CA ILE A 34 -13.29 -2.03 3.82
C ILE A 34 -14.54 -2.91 3.89
N SER A 35 -15.49 -2.58 4.77
CA SER A 35 -16.77 -3.27 4.86
C SER A 35 -17.68 -2.82 3.72
N LEU A 36 -18.08 -3.74 2.84
CA LEU A 36 -18.89 -3.48 1.64
C LEU A 36 -20.39 -3.70 1.89
N GLY A 37 -20.81 -3.88 3.15
CA GLY A 37 -22.17 -4.27 3.50
C GLY A 37 -22.41 -5.77 3.39
N SER A 38 -23.54 -6.23 3.97
CA SER A 38 -23.99 -7.64 3.90
C SER A 38 -22.93 -8.69 4.31
N GLY A 39 -22.03 -8.32 5.23
CA GLY A 39 -20.94 -9.19 5.69
C GLY A 39 -19.78 -9.35 4.70
N THR A 40 -19.79 -8.68 3.55
CA THR A 40 -18.67 -8.68 2.61
C THR A 40 -17.66 -7.60 2.94
N GLN A 41 -16.39 -7.87 2.68
CA GLN A 41 -15.29 -6.94 2.87
C GLN A 41 -14.24 -7.11 1.78
N THR A 42 -13.53 -6.02 1.46
CA THR A 42 -12.36 -6.06 0.57
C THR A 42 -11.11 -5.54 1.28
N PRO A 43 -9.94 -6.16 1.09
CA PRO A 43 -8.72 -5.69 1.72
C PRO A 43 -8.15 -4.47 0.99
N TYR A 44 -7.53 -3.57 1.75
CA TYR A 44 -6.68 -2.52 1.21
C TYR A 44 -5.26 -2.62 1.76
N TYR A 45 -4.31 -2.08 0.99
CA TYR A 45 -2.89 -2.02 1.34
C TYR A 45 -2.37 -0.62 1.06
N ILE A 46 -1.63 -0.04 2.00
CA ILE A 46 -0.99 1.27 1.86
C ILE A 46 0.48 1.09 2.17
N ARG A 47 1.34 1.31 1.17
CA ARG A 47 2.78 1.36 1.33
C ARG A 47 3.24 2.82 1.25
N THR A 48 3.91 3.30 2.29
CA THR A 48 4.42 4.68 2.36
C THR A 48 5.93 4.68 2.59
N THR A 49 6.64 5.55 1.89
CA THR A 49 8.08 5.77 2.08
C THR A 49 8.34 7.08 2.84
N ALA A 50 9.53 7.22 3.42
CA ALA A 50 9.96 8.49 4.00
C ALA A 50 10.34 9.56 2.96
N VAL A 51 10.52 9.17 1.68
CA VAL A 51 10.87 10.10 0.61
C VAL A 51 9.58 10.68 0.01
N PRO A 52 9.36 12.00 0.07
CA PRO A 52 8.16 12.61 -0.50
C PRO A 52 7.99 12.29 -1.99
N GLY A 53 6.74 12.05 -2.39
CA GLY A 53 6.40 11.67 -3.75
C GLY A 53 4.88 11.61 -3.95
N PRO A 54 4.41 11.26 -5.16
CA PRO A 54 3.00 11.15 -5.44
C PRO A 54 2.34 10.01 -4.67
N THR A 55 1.01 10.11 -4.52
CA THR A 55 0.17 8.97 -4.15
C THR A 55 -0.37 8.33 -5.43
N VAL A 56 -0.19 7.02 -5.58
CA VAL A 56 -0.78 6.22 -6.65
C VAL A 56 -1.76 5.24 -6.03
N MET A 57 -3.00 5.22 -6.52
CA MET A 57 -4.01 4.25 -6.13
C MET A 57 -4.25 3.26 -7.28
N ILE A 58 -4.25 1.97 -6.96
CA ILE A 58 -4.53 0.89 -7.89
C ILE A 58 -5.73 0.11 -7.37
N VAL A 59 -6.75 -0.01 -8.21
CA VAL A 59 -7.96 -0.75 -7.92
C VAL A 59 -8.14 -1.84 -8.97
N GLY A 60 -8.15 -3.09 -8.54
CA GLY A 60 -8.47 -4.25 -9.38
C GLY A 60 -9.90 -4.73 -9.14
N GLY A 61 -10.40 -5.60 -10.03
CA GLY A 61 -11.66 -6.33 -9.81
C GLY A 61 -12.90 -5.46 -9.67
N VAL A 62 -13.04 -4.43 -10.51
CA VAL A 62 -14.29 -3.63 -10.59
C VAL A 62 -15.42 -4.45 -11.22
N HIS A 63 -15.08 -5.29 -12.21
CA HIS A 63 -15.95 -6.30 -12.80
C HIS A 63 -15.36 -7.69 -12.52
N GLY A 64 -16.21 -8.64 -12.17
CA GLY A 64 -15.79 -9.96 -11.71
C GLY A 64 -15.42 -10.96 -12.80
N ASP A 65 -15.95 -10.75 -14.01
CA ASP A 65 -15.58 -11.50 -15.22
C ASP A 65 -14.27 -11.01 -15.85
N GLU A 66 -13.58 -10.04 -15.23
CA GLU A 66 -12.30 -9.46 -15.65
C GLU A 66 -11.17 -9.73 -14.62
N PRO A 67 -10.81 -11.00 -14.32
CA PRO A 67 -9.94 -11.36 -13.18
C PRO A 67 -8.49 -10.87 -13.31
N GLY A 68 -8.03 -10.52 -14.51
CA GLY A 68 -6.64 -10.10 -14.76
C GLY A 68 -6.23 -8.86 -13.97
N GLY A 69 -7.11 -7.86 -13.87
CA GLY A 69 -6.84 -6.65 -13.10
C GLY A 69 -6.73 -6.92 -11.59
N ALA A 70 -7.57 -7.82 -11.07
CA ALA A 70 -7.52 -8.23 -9.67
C ALA A 70 -6.24 -9.01 -9.35
N ALA A 71 -5.83 -9.92 -10.23
CA ALA A 71 -4.59 -10.67 -10.10
C ALA A 71 -3.36 -9.75 -10.13
N ALA A 72 -3.31 -8.80 -11.06
CA ALA A 72 -2.22 -7.82 -11.16
C ALA A 72 -2.15 -6.94 -9.90
N ALA A 73 -3.27 -6.39 -9.45
CA ALA A 73 -3.31 -5.59 -8.22
C ALA A 73 -2.88 -6.40 -6.99
N ASN A 74 -3.27 -7.68 -6.90
CA ASN A 74 -2.83 -8.56 -5.82
C ASN A 74 -1.32 -8.86 -5.84
N GLN A 75 -0.66 -8.80 -7.00
CA GLN A 75 0.81 -8.83 -7.07
C GLN A 75 1.43 -7.48 -6.71
N ILE A 76 0.88 -6.38 -7.25
CA ILE A 76 1.43 -5.04 -7.06
C ILE A 76 1.41 -4.60 -5.58
N ARG A 77 0.45 -5.07 -4.78
CA ARG A 77 0.41 -4.76 -3.33
C ARG A 77 1.69 -5.14 -2.58
N THR A 78 2.51 -6.05 -3.12
CA THR A 78 3.77 -6.49 -2.50
C THR A 78 4.99 -5.74 -3.04
N TRP A 79 4.84 -4.87 -4.04
CA TRP A 79 5.96 -4.14 -4.63
C TRP A 79 6.53 -3.13 -3.64
N SER A 80 7.86 -2.99 -3.64
CA SER A 80 8.56 -1.86 -3.04
C SER A 80 8.45 -0.64 -3.96
N ILE A 81 8.36 0.56 -3.36
CA ILE A 81 8.37 1.84 -4.10
C ILE A 81 9.53 2.72 -3.61
N THR A 82 10.04 3.60 -4.47
CA THR A 82 11.22 4.44 -4.17
C THR A 82 10.89 5.77 -3.52
N LYS A 83 9.67 6.30 -3.73
CA LYS A 83 9.16 7.53 -3.11
C LYS A 83 7.63 7.59 -3.12
N GLY A 84 7.04 8.35 -2.21
CA GLY A 84 5.59 8.57 -2.14
C GLY A 84 4.81 7.45 -1.46
N THR A 85 3.58 7.24 -1.94
CA THR A 85 2.60 6.31 -1.36
C THR A 85 1.93 5.47 -2.45
N LEU A 86 1.84 4.16 -2.21
CA LEU A 86 1.09 3.23 -3.06
C LEU A 86 -0.09 2.68 -2.27
N VAL A 87 -1.31 2.96 -2.75
CA VAL A 87 -2.57 2.42 -2.23
C VAL A 87 -3.08 1.35 -3.19
N VAL A 88 -3.44 0.17 -2.68
CA VAL A 88 -3.93 -0.94 -3.50
C VAL A 88 -5.18 -1.55 -2.89
N ILE A 89 -6.23 -1.67 -3.71
CA ILE A 89 -7.43 -2.47 -3.42
C ILE A 89 -7.46 -3.58 -4.49
N PRO A 90 -7.06 -4.83 -4.16
CA PRO A 90 -6.92 -5.87 -5.17
C PRO A 90 -8.23 -6.26 -5.84
N SER A 91 -9.36 -6.21 -5.13
CA SER A 91 -10.67 -6.53 -5.69
C SER A 91 -11.73 -5.61 -5.12
N ALA A 92 -12.22 -4.66 -5.92
CA ALA A 92 -13.27 -3.72 -5.51
C ALA A 92 -14.61 -4.43 -5.28
N ALA A 93 -14.91 -5.45 -6.09
CA ALA A 93 -16.13 -6.23 -6.06
C ALA A 93 -15.84 -7.73 -5.87
N PRO A 94 -15.39 -8.17 -4.68
CA PRO A 94 -15.06 -9.58 -4.46
C PRO A 94 -16.26 -10.52 -4.72
N GLN A 95 -17.51 -10.10 -4.44
CA GLN A 95 -18.67 -10.94 -4.74
C GLN A 95 -18.87 -11.18 -6.24
N ALA A 96 -18.61 -10.15 -7.07
CA ALA A 96 -18.70 -10.28 -8.52
C ALA A 96 -17.59 -11.20 -9.05
N LEU A 97 -16.37 -11.04 -8.51
CA LEU A 97 -15.21 -11.86 -8.86
C LEU A 97 -15.43 -13.33 -8.52
N ASP A 98 -15.94 -13.63 -7.33
CA ASP A 98 -16.26 -14.98 -6.88
C ASP A 98 -17.37 -15.61 -7.74
N ALA A 99 -18.34 -14.80 -8.17
CA ALA A 99 -19.42 -15.22 -9.08
C ALA A 99 -18.97 -15.35 -10.55
N GLY A 100 -17.82 -14.79 -10.92
CA GLY A 100 -17.37 -14.71 -12.32
C GLY A 100 -18.29 -13.87 -13.20
N THR A 101 -18.93 -12.84 -12.64
CA THR A 101 -19.90 -11.99 -13.34
C THR A 101 -19.45 -10.54 -13.41
N ARG A 102 -19.87 -9.83 -14.47
CA ARG A 102 -19.66 -8.39 -14.60
C ARG A 102 -20.23 -7.59 -13.44
N GLU A 103 -21.42 -7.97 -13.01
CA GLU A 103 -22.22 -7.26 -12.01
C GLU A 103 -22.04 -7.89 -10.64
N ILE A 104 -22.13 -7.05 -9.60
CA ILE A 104 -22.27 -7.50 -8.23
C ILE A 104 -23.68 -8.05 -8.07
N PRO A 105 -23.85 -9.29 -7.57
CA PRO A 105 -25.17 -9.82 -7.26
C PRO A 105 -25.96 -8.84 -6.38
N LEU A 106 -27.17 -8.48 -6.82
CA LEU A 106 -28.08 -7.53 -6.15
C LEU A 106 -27.69 -6.04 -6.15
N GLU A 107 -26.45 -5.67 -6.50
CA GLU A 107 -26.01 -4.26 -6.60
C GLU A 107 -25.75 -3.77 -8.04
N GLY A 108 -25.69 -4.69 -9.01
CA GLY A 108 -25.53 -4.35 -10.42
C GLY A 108 -24.09 -3.98 -10.81
N ASN A 109 -23.95 -3.13 -11.83
CA ASN A 109 -22.65 -2.76 -12.37
C ASN A 109 -21.94 -1.73 -11.48
N LEU A 110 -20.91 -2.13 -10.75
CA LEU A 110 -20.15 -1.24 -9.85
C LEU A 110 -19.64 0.03 -10.56
N ASN A 111 -19.21 -0.07 -11.82
CA ASN A 111 -18.73 1.06 -12.61
C ASN A 111 -19.86 1.98 -13.13
N ARG A 112 -21.07 1.85 -12.60
CA ARG A 112 -22.22 2.76 -12.81
C ARG A 112 -22.76 3.29 -11.48
N ASN A 113 -22.13 2.92 -10.37
CA ASN A 113 -22.61 3.19 -9.02
C ASN A 113 -21.85 4.32 -8.32
N PHE A 114 -20.84 4.91 -8.98
CA PHE A 114 -20.11 6.07 -8.49
C PHE A 114 -20.69 7.39 -9.05
N PRO A 115 -20.45 8.53 -8.39
CA PRO A 115 -20.93 9.82 -8.86
C PRO A 115 -20.46 10.16 -10.27
N GLY A 116 -21.38 10.62 -11.09
CA GLY A 116 -21.13 11.17 -12.41
C GLY A 116 -20.65 12.63 -12.37
N VAL A 117 -20.32 13.16 -13.56
CA VAL A 117 -19.96 14.57 -13.72
C VAL A 117 -21.14 15.47 -13.37
N GLY A 118 -20.95 16.39 -12.43
CA GLY A 118 -21.97 17.33 -11.99
C GLY A 118 -22.91 16.78 -10.90
N GLU A 119 -22.77 15.51 -10.50
CA GLU A 119 -23.49 14.96 -9.37
C GLU A 119 -22.79 15.30 -8.05
N SER A 120 -23.52 15.15 -6.93
CA SER A 120 -22.91 15.24 -5.60
C SER A 120 -21.84 14.17 -5.45
N ILE A 121 -20.69 14.52 -4.86
CA ILE A 121 -19.61 13.54 -4.60
C ILE A 121 -20.04 12.39 -3.69
N THR A 122 -21.18 12.52 -3.00
CA THR A 122 -21.77 11.48 -2.15
C THR A 122 -22.83 10.63 -2.87
N ALA A 123 -23.17 10.93 -4.12
CA ALA A 123 -24.21 10.25 -4.90
C ALA A 123 -23.75 8.88 -5.42
N THR A 124 -23.57 7.94 -4.49
CA THR A 124 -23.26 6.53 -4.80
C THR A 124 -24.52 5.67 -4.75
N THR A 125 -24.52 4.54 -5.46
CA THR A 125 -25.62 3.55 -5.43
C THR A 125 -25.09 2.19 -4.97
N GLY A 126 -25.74 1.57 -3.99
CA GLY A 126 -25.31 0.27 -3.44
C GLY A 126 -24.13 0.38 -2.47
N SER A 127 -24.05 -0.59 -1.55
CA SER A 127 -23.12 -0.52 -0.42
C SER A 127 -21.65 -0.59 -0.83
N THR A 128 -21.34 -1.30 -1.92
CA THR A 128 -19.95 -1.44 -2.40
C THR A 128 -19.38 -0.09 -2.86
N ALA A 129 -20.12 0.65 -3.69
CA ALA A 129 -19.67 1.96 -4.16
C ALA A 129 -19.59 2.97 -3.02
N THR A 130 -20.59 3.00 -2.14
CA THR A 130 -20.59 3.89 -0.96
C THR A 130 -19.37 3.64 -0.06
N ALA A 131 -19.03 2.38 0.21
CA ALA A 131 -17.91 2.05 1.09
C ALA A 131 -16.54 2.36 0.46
N LEU A 132 -16.37 2.16 -0.85
CA LEU A 132 -15.13 2.47 -1.55
C LEU A 132 -14.89 3.98 -1.75
N TRP A 133 -15.96 4.77 -1.71
CA TRP A 133 -15.94 6.21 -1.98
C TRP A 133 -15.97 7.09 -0.72
N ALA A 134 -15.99 6.46 0.46
CA ALA A 134 -16.11 7.12 1.77
C ALA A 134 -14.82 7.78 2.27
#